data_AF-A0A1Z5HPC7-F1
#
_entry.id   AF-A0A1Z5HPC7-F1
#
_cell.length_a   1.000
_cell.length_b   1.000
_cell.length_c   1.000
_cell.angle_alpha   90.00
_cell.angle_beta   90.00
_cell.angle_gamma   90.00
#
_symmetry.space_group_name_H-M   'P 1'
#
loop_
_entity.id
_entity.type
_entity.pdbx_description
1 polymer ?
#
loop_
_entity_poly.entity_id
_entity_poly.type
_entity_poly.pdbx_seq_one_letter_code
_entity_poly.pdbx_strand_id
1 'polypeptide(L)'
;MEAFELDTVDYLLKPFDRPRLRKTMARVRERMAARAAMINRKKPRCFLIKTPKLFIQTKGEIRVINISDIIFVETSPDKRTIIHTVKGVCQSRKWIS
;
A
#
# COMPACT_ATOMS: atom_id res chain seq x y z
N MET A 1 7.20 15.56 10.52
CA MET A 1 7.37 15.93 9.08
C MET A 1 7.89 14.74 8.26
N GLU A 2 7.92 13.52 8.82
CA GLU A 2 8.66 12.37 8.26
C GLU A 2 7.81 11.40 7.41
N ALA A 3 6.54 11.73 7.12
CA ALA A 3 5.66 10.88 6.31
C ALA A 3 5.75 11.12 4.79
N PHE A 4 6.64 12.03 4.36
CA PHE A 4 6.79 12.42 2.95
C PHE A 4 7.88 11.65 2.19
N GLU A 5 8.65 10.79 2.88
CA GLU A 5 9.72 9.99 2.28
C GLU A 5 9.37 8.51 2.14
N LEU A 6 8.09 8.15 2.11
CA LEU A 6 7.70 6.83 1.62
C LEU A 6 7.79 6.83 0.10
N ASP A 7 8.29 5.74 -0.50
CA ASP A 7 8.38 5.44 -1.94
C ASP A 7 6.99 5.45 -2.62
N THR A 8 6.35 6.61 -2.61
CA THR A 8 5.01 6.89 -3.11
C THR A 8 5.13 7.39 -4.53
N VAL A 9 4.25 6.91 -5.41
CA VAL A 9 4.27 7.33 -6.82
C VAL A 9 3.68 8.74 -6.98
N ASP A 10 2.70 9.10 -6.16
CA ASP A 10 2.07 10.42 -6.16
C ASP A 10 1.19 10.61 -4.91
N TYR A 11 1.03 11.85 -4.45
CA TYR A 11 0.09 12.22 -3.40
C TYR A 11 -1.10 12.97 -4.02
N LEU A 12 -2.31 12.39 -3.88
CA LEU A 12 -3.56 12.99 -4.34
C LEU A 12 -4.41 13.41 -3.14
N LEU A 13 -4.65 14.73 -3.02
CA LEU A 13 -5.53 15.30 -2.01
C LEU A 13 -6.95 15.44 -2.56
N LYS A 14 -7.96 15.20 -1.72
CA LYS A 14 -9.35 15.48 -2.07
C LYS A 14 -9.64 16.98 -1.95
N PRO A 15 -10.51 17.54 -2.81
CA PRO A 15 -11.04 16.94 -4.03
C PRO A 15 -9.96 16.86 -5.11
N PHE A 16 -9.85 15.71 -5.77
CA PHE A 16 -8.88 15.50 -6.84
C PHE A 16 -9.52 15.63 -8.22
N ASP A 17 -8.74 16.07 -9.20
CA ASP A 17 -9.17 16.17 -10.58
C ASP A 17 -8.89 14.86 -11.36
N ARG A 18 -9.84 14.46 -12.21
CA ARG A 18 -9.71 13.25 -13.06
C ARG A 18 -8.45 13.24 -13.94
N PRO A 19 -8.00 14.37 -14.52
CA PRO A 19 -6.77 14.41 -15.32
C PRO A 19 -5.53 13.99 -14.52
N ARG A 20 -5.36 14.49 -13.30
CA ARG A 20 -4.25 14.13 -12.42
C ARG A 20 -4.26 12.66 -12.05
N LEU A 21 -5.41 12.11 -11.66
CA LEU A 21 -5.56 10.68 -11.36
C LEU A 21 -5.14 9.80 -12.55
N ARG A 22 -5.56 10.14 -13.77
CA ARG A 22 -5.16 9.41 -14.98
C ARG A 22 -3.65 9.41 -15.18
N LYS A 23 -2.99 10.56 -14.97
CA LYS A 23 -1.54 10.69 -15.11
C LYS A 23 -0.79 9.85 -14.08
N THR A 24 -1.25 9.85 -12.83
CA THR A 24 -0.69 8.99 -11.77
C THR A 24 -0.84 7.51 -12.12
N MET A 25 -2.02 7.08 -12.60
CA MET A 25 -2.26 5.69 -12.99
C MET A 25 -1.38 5.24 -14.17
N ALA A 26 -1.09 6.13 -15.12
CA ALA A 26 -0.15 5.85 -16.21
C ALA A 26 1.26 5.57 -15.68
N ARG A 27 1.77 6.42 -14.78
CA ARG A 27 3.09 6.24 -14.13
C ARG A 27 3.18 4.92 -13.35
N VAL A 28 2.12 4.56 -12.63
CA VAL A 28 2.06 3.27 -11.91
C VAL A 28 2.20 2.10 -12.87
N ARG A 29 1.46 2.12 -13.99
CA ARG A 29 1.52 1.04 -15.00
C ARG A 29 2.90 0.90 -15.62
N GLU A 30 3.54 2.01 -15.98
CA GLU A 30 4.91 2.00 -16.51
C GLU A 30 5.90 1.42 -15.50
N ARG A 31 5.82 1.81 -14.22
CA ARG A 31 6.69 1.30 -13.17
C ARG A 31 6.49 -0.21 -12.94
N MET A 32 5.25 -0.70 -13.03
CA MET A 32 4.95 -2.14 -12.96
C MET A 32 5.51 -2.90 -14.18
N ALA A 33 5.35 -2.36 -15.39
CA ALA A 33 5.86 -2.98 -16.61
C ALA A 33 7.39 -3.04 -16.62
N ALA A 34 8.08 -1.97 -16.20
CA ALA A 34 9.53 -1.93 -16.07
C ALA A 34 10.04 -2.97 -15.06
N ARG A 35 9.35 -3.13 -13.93
CA ARG A 35 9.68 -4.15 -12.92
C ARG A 35 9.49 -5.58 -13.46
N ALA A 36 8.41 -5.83 -14.19
CA ALA A 36 8.16 -7.13 -14.82
C ALA A 36 9.22 -7.47 -15.89
N ALA A 37 9.59 -6.50 -16.73
CA ALA A 37 10.64 -6.67 -17.74
C ALA A 37 12.02 -6.96 -17.13
N MET A 38 12.33 -6.38 -15.97
CA MET A 38 13.58 -6.63 -15.24
C MET A 38 13.65 -8.05 -14.66
N ILE A 39 12.52 -8.59 -14.18
CA ILE A 39 12.41 -9.97 -13.66
C ILE A 39 12.63 -10.99 -14.78
N ASN A 40 12.13 -10.71 -15.99
CA ASN A 40 12.21 -11.65 -17.12
C ASN A 40 13.62 -11.75 -17.74
N ARG A 41 14.50 -10.75 -17.53
CA ARG A 41 15.85 -10.69 -18.12
C ARG A 41 16.96 -11.27 -17.25
N LYS A 42 16.74 -11.48 -15.95
CA LYS A 42 17.71 -12.10 -15.04
C LYS A 42 17.19 -13.48 -14.66
N LYS A 43 17.97 -14.55 -14.90
CA LYS A 43 17.73 -15.90 -14.33
C LYS A 43 17.27 -15.76 -12.88
N PRO A 44 16.35 -16.60 -12.38
CA PRO A 44 15.74 -16.42 -11.06
C PRO A 44 16.81 -16.61 -10.00
N ARG A 45 17.51 -15.53 -9.64
CA ARG A 45 18.05 -15.41 -8.30
C ARG A 45 16.81 -15.40 -7.43
N CYS A 46 16.64 -16.43 -6.62
CA CYS A 46 15.63 -16.50 -5.58
C CYS A 46 15.89 -15.34 -4.61
N PHE A 47 15.49 -14.14 -5.03
CA PHE A 47 15.42 -12.99 -4.18
C PHE A 47 14.17 -13.27 -3.38
N LEU A 48 14.35 -13.86 -2.20
CA LEU A 48 13.36 -13.88 -1.14
C LEU A 48 13.05 -12.42 -0.83
N ILE A 49 12.19 -11.80 -1.65
CA ILE A 49 11.57 -10.52 -1.34
C ILE A 49 10.71 -10.86 -0.14
N LYS A 50 11.27 -10.72 1.07
CA LYS A 50 10.51 -10.78 2.30
C LYS A 50 9.47 -9.68 2.16
N THR A 51 8.23 -10.06 1.84
CA THR A 51 7.13 -9.12 1.85
C THR A 51 7.02 -8.62 3.27
N PRO A 52 7.22 -7.31 3.51
CA PRO A 52 7.19 -6.80 4.87
C PRO A 52 5.81 -7.10 5.45
N LYS A 53 5.82 -7.66 6.67
CA LYS A 53 4.62 -8.02 7.42
C LYS A 53 4.25 -6.84 8.29
N LEU A 54 3.00 -6.39 8.17
CA LEU A 54 2.41 -5.35 8.98
C LEU A 54 1.69 -5.98 10.17
N PHE A 55 2.05 -5.58 11.38
CA PHE A 55 1.41 -6.01 12.61
C PHE A 55 0.36 -4.98 12.99
N ILE A 56 -0.91 -5.41 13.11
CA ILE A 56 -2.04 -4.52 13.38
C ILE A 56 -2.71 -4.95 14.68
N GLN A 57 -2.85 -4.03 15.62
CA GLN A 57 -3.54 -4.28 16.88
C GLN A 57 -5.04 -3.99 16.73
N THR A 58 -5.87 -5.03 16.82
CA THR A 58 -7.34 -4.97 16.72
C THR A 58 -7.96 -5.52 17.99
N LYS A 59 -8.77 -4.73 18.72
CA LYS A 59 -9.54 -5.13 19.93
C LYS A 59 -8.89 -6.23 20.81
N GLY A 60 -7.61 -6.06 21.19
CA GLY A 60 -6.88 -6.98 22.08
C GLY A 60 -6.04 -8.05 21.38
N GLU A 61 -6.17 -8.21 20.06
CA GLU A 61 -5.41 -9.16 19.25
C GLU A 61 -4.41 -8.46 18.34
N ILE A 62 -3.26 -9.12 18.07
CA ILE A 62 -2.30 -8.67 17.06
C ILE A 62 -2.53 -9.52 15.81
N ARG A 63 -2.97 -8.88 14.73
CA ARG A 63 -3.16 -9.51 13.43
C ARG A 63 -1.99 -9.16 12.52
N VAL A 64 -1.38 -10.19 11.93
CA VAL A 64 -0.27 -10.04 10.99
C VAL A 64 -0.82 -10.05 9.57
N ILE A 65 -0.51 -9.02 8.79
CA ILE A 65 -0.97 -8.83 7.42
C ILE A 65 0.24 -8.64 6.50
N ASN A 66 0.27 -9.28 5.35
CA ASN A 66 1.32 -8.99 4.36
C ASN A 66 1.00 -7.65 3.67
N ILE A 67 2.00 -6.77 3.51
CA ILE A 67 1.77 -5.49 2.82
C ILE A 67 1.31 -5.69 1.37
N SER A 68 1.72 -6.78 0.73
CA SER A 68 1.26 -7.15 -0.62
C SER A 68 -0.24 -7.50 -0.71
N ASP A 69 -0.88 -7.82 0.42
CA ASP A 69 -2.31 -8.16 0.47
C ASP A 69 -3.19 -6.90 0.65
N ILE A 70 -2.59 -5.73 0.92
CA ILE A 70 -3.32 -4.48 1.18
C ILE A 70 -3.72 -3.84 -0.14
N ILE A 71 -5.03 -3.62 -0.33
CA ILE A 71 -5.59 -2.97 -1.51
C ILE A 71 -5.62 -1.45 -1.30
N PHE A 72 -6.23 -1.00 -0.20
CA PHE A 72 -6.27 0.41 0.17
C PHE A 72 -6.51 0.58 1.68
N VAL A 73 -6.18 1.77 2.17
CA VAL A 73 -6.42 2.18 3.55
C VAL A 73 -7.30 3.42 3.54
N GLU A 74 -8.32 3.42 4.37
CA GLU A 74 -9.18 4.59 4.58
C GLU A 74 -9.17 5.00 6.05
N THR A 75 -9.31 6.30 6.28
CA THR A 75 -9.51 6.85 7.61
C THR A 75 -10.94 7.35 7.70
N SER A 76 -11.74 6.71 8.54
CA SER A 76 -13.12 7.14 8.80
C SER A 76 -13.13 8.49 9.54
N PRO A 77 -14.22 9.27 9.41
CA PRO A 77 -14.41 10.51 10.19
C PRO A 77 -14.25 10.31 11.70
N ASP A 78 -14.60 9.11 12.19
CA ASP A 78 -14.47 8.70 13.59
C ASP A 78 -13.03 8.36 14.03
N LYS A 79 -12.01 8.81 13.28
CA LYS A 79 -10.58 8.56 13.54
C LYS A 79 -10.19 7.07 13.59
N ARG A 80 -10.89 6.22 12.83
CA ARG A 80 -10.57 4.79 12.69
C ARG A 80 -9.83 4.55 11.38
N THR A 81 -8.78 3.76 11.44
CA THR A 81 -8.06 3.31 10.23
C THR A 81 -8.62 1.95 9.82
N ILE A 82 -9.20 1.90 8.63
CA ILE A 82 -9.75 0.68 8.03
C ILE A 82 -8.82 0.28 6.89
N ILE A 83 -8.35 -0.96 6.93
CA ILE A 83 -7.41 -1.52 5.98
C ILE A 83 -8.14 -2.61 5.22
N HIS A 84 -8.29 -2.40 3.92
CA HIS A 84 -8.94 -3.33 3.02
C HIS A 84 -7.88 -4.23 2.43
N THR A 85 -7.93 -5.52 2.77
CA THR A 85 -7.04 -6.54 2.21
C THR A 85 -7.80 -7.50 1.32
N VAL A 86 -7.10 -8.21 0.44
CA VAL A 86 -7.69 -9.26 -0.41
C VAL A 86 -8.38 -10.37 0.40
N LYS A 87 -7.99 -10.57 1.66
CA LYS A 87 -8.56 -11.57 2.58
C LYS A 87 -9.73 -11.05 3.42
N GLY A 88 -10.02 -9.75 3.36
CA GLY A 88 -11.08 -9.11 4.15
C GLY A 88 -10.64 -7.78 4.77
N VAL A 89 -11.51 -7.23 5.63
CA VAL A 89 -11.34 -5.91 6.23
C VAL A 89 -10.75 -6.01 7.62
N CYS A 90 -9.71 -5.23 7.91
CA CYS A 90 -9.09 -5.11 9.22
C CYS A 90 -9.25 -3.67 9.76
N GLN A 91 -9.63 -3.53 11.02
CA GLN A 91 -9.81 -2.24 11.66
C GLN A 91 -8.79 -2.06 12.80
N SER A 92 -8.10 -0.90 12.81
CA SER A 92 -7.28 -0.47 13.95
C SER A 92 -7.98 0.68 14.68
N ARG A 93 -7.94 0.63 16.03
CA ARG A 93 -8.34 1.75 16.90
C ARG A 93 -7.17 2.63 17.32
N LYS A 94 -5.94 2.25 16.99
CA LYS A 94 -4.71 2.91 17.45
C LYS A 94 -3.99 3.54 16.26
N TRP A 95 -3.51 4.76 16.47
CA TRP A 95 -2.67 5.49 15.52
C TRP A 95 -1.45 4.61 15.17
N ILE A 96 -1.23 4.40 13.87
CA ILE A 96 0.04 3.88 13.38
C ILE A 96 0.93 5.12 13.26
N SER A 97 1.78 5.33 14.27
CA SER A 97 2.85 6.32 14.25
C SER A 97 4.07 5.77 13.54
#